data_AF-A0A7C3TLD4-F1
#
_entry.id   AF-A0A7C3TLD4-F1
#
_cell.length_a   1.000
_cell.length_b   1.000
_cell.length_c   1.000
_cell.angle_alpha   90.00
_cell.angle_beta   90.00
_cell.angle_gamma   90.00
#
_symmetry.space_group_name_H-M   'P 1'
#
loop_
_entity.id
_entity.type
_entity.pdbx_description
1 polymer ?
#
loop_
_entity_poly.entity_id
_entity_poly.type
_entity_poly.pdbx_seq_one_letter_code
_entity_poly.pdbx_strand_id
1 'polypeptide(L)'
;MKSIDEIYNAIISGRRIDADDAVSLYHYDIATLGRLADLRREQIVPGNEVGFVIDRIINYSNRCLAMCNFCAFHARAGKIPPYDLTIDDILQKIDELVAIGGTQVMLQGGLHPEYTLQHYVDMVKTIKQHYPGIYLHSFSPSEVVHIARQSNCSIDDVIGSLQQAGLDSIPGASDLLVDEIRHKVSPRKITVQQWCDVVRSIKRHGMHTTATMTYGMGETLTQRLEHLSVVRKMQDETGIIMGFIPWSFSPKGTYMEHIIP
;
A
#
# COMPACT_ATOMS: atom_id res chain seq x y z
N MET A 1 21.08 -20.71 15.85
CA MET A 1 20.95 -20.53 14.39
C MET A 1 20.45 -21.84 13.84
N LYS A 2 19.24 -21.86 13.25
CA LYS A 2 18.70 -23.08 12.62
C LYS A 2 19.57 -23.42 11.39
N SER A 3 19.70 -24.71 11.07
CA SER A 3 20.47 -25.10 9.90
C SER A 3 19.71 -24.73 8.62
N ILE A 4 20.44 -24.61 7.50
CA ILE A 4 19.79 -24.35 6.22
C ILE A 4 18.85 -25.49 5.83
N ASP A 5 19.19 -26.72 6.22
CA ASP A 5 18.36 -27.90 5.96
C ASP A 5 17.05 -27.84 6.74
N GLU A 6 17.06 -27.33 7.98
CA GLU A 6 15.84 -27.13 8.78
C GLU A 6 14.89 -26.11 8.14
N ILE A 7 15.44 -25.00 7.65
CA ILE A 7 14.67 -23.96 6.95
C ILE A 7 14.18 -24.47 5.59
N TYR A 8 15.04 -25.15 4.83
CA TYR A 8 14.69 -25.77 3.56
C TYR A 8 13.53 -26.75 3.74
N ASN A 9 13.65 -27.68 4.70
CA ASN A 9 12.61 -28.67 5.02
C ASN A 9 11.30 -28.00 5.45
N ALA A 10 11.37 -26.89 6.18
CA ALA A 10 10.19 -26.10 6.51
C ALA A 10 9.50 -25.53 5.28
N ILE A 11 10.28 -24.94 4.36
CA ILE A 11 9.75 -24.33 3.13
C ILE A 11 9.11 -25.41 2.25
N ILE A 12 9.80 -26.52 1.99
CA ILE A 12 9.28 -27.58 1.11
C ILE A 12 8.04 -28.27 1.66
N SER A 13 7.95 -28.42 2.99
CA SER A 13 6.79 -29.03 3.65
C SER A 13 5.59 -28.08 3.76
N GLY A 14 5.74 -26.82 3.35
CA GLY A 14 4.72 -25.79 3.53
C GLY A 14 4.53 -25.37 4.99
N ARG A 15 5.46 -25.75 5.89
CA ARG A 15 5.45 -25.32 7.28
C ARG A 15 5.62 -23.80 7.34
N ARG A 16 4.77 -23.14 8.14
CA ARG A 16 4.92 -21.71 8.43
C ARG A 16 6.21 -21.45 9.22
N ILE A 17 6.99 -20.47 8.76
CA ILE A 17 8.18 -19.99 9.48
C ILE A 17 7.78 -19.12 10.68
N ASP A 18 8.46 -19.30 11.80
CA ASP A 18 8.32 -18.47 13.00
C ASP A 18 9.24 -17.23 12.96
N ALA A 19 9.26 -16.45 14.04
CA ALA A 19 10.10 -15.26 14.12
C ALA A 19 11.59 -15.60 14.14
N ASP A 20 11.98 -16.70 14.80
CA ASP A 20 13.37 -17.13 14.91
C ASP A 20 13.91 -17.70 13.58
N ASP A 21 13.06 -18.42 12.85
CA ASP A 21 13.29 -18.81 11.46
C ASP A 21 13.58 -17.57 10.61
N ALA A 22 12.73 -16.54 10.71
CA ALA A 22 12.84 -15.33 9.91
C ALA A 22 14.09 -14.49 10.24
N VAL A 23 14.49 -14.41 11.51
CA VAL A 23 15.78 -13.80 11.90
C VAL A 23 16.96 -14.60 11.35
N SER A 24 16.89 -15.94 11.40
CA SER A 24 17.96 -16.80 10.88
C SER A 24 18.16 -16.61 9.38
N LEU A 25 17.09 -16.36 8.61
CA LEU A 25 17.16 -16.12 7.17
C LEU A 25 18.09 -14.95 6.79
N TYR A 26 18.18 -13.90 7.61
CA TYR A 26 19.05 -12.74 7.34
C TYR A 26 20.56 -13.04 7.38
N HIS A 27 20.97 -14.24 7.83
CA HIS A 27 22.37 -14.64 7.90
C HIS A 27 22.85 -15.39 6.64
N TYR A 28 21.94 -15.73 5.72
CA TYR A 28 22.30 -16.42 4.48
C TYR A 28 22.59 -15.44 3.34
N ASP A 29 23.40 -15.90 2.39
CA ASP A 29 23.70 -15.15 1.18
C ASP A 29 22.48 -15.05 0.25
N ILE A 30 22.50 -14.05 -0.63
CA ILE A 30 21.38 -13.74 -1.52
C ILE A 30 21.07 -14.87 -2.51
N ALA A 31 22.06 -15.65 -2.96
CA ALA A 31 21.84 -16.74 -3.91
C ALA A 31 21.14 -17.92 -3.23
N THR A 32 21.48 -18.17 -1.97
CA THR A 32 20.77 -19.12 -1.12
C THR A 32 19.33 -18.68 -0.87
N LEU A 33 19.11 -17.43 -0.46
CA LEU A 33 17.76 -16.90 -0.24
C LEU A 33 16.91 -16.89 -1.50
N GLY A 34 17.50 -16.52 -2.65
CA GLY A 34 16.84 -16.54 -3.95
C GLY A 34 16.32 -17.94 -4.32
N ARG A 35 17.15 -18.98 -4.13
CA ARG A 35 16.74 -20.37 -4.40
C ARG A 35 15.59 -20.83 -3.50
N LEU A 36 15.64 -20.50 -2.21
CA LEU A 36 14.58 -20.85 -1.25
C LEU A 36 13.27 -20.12 -1.56
N ALA A 37 13.35 -18.83 -1.89
CA ALA A 37 12.18 -18.03 -2.27
C ALA A 37 11.56 -18.54 -3.58
N ASP A 38 12.40 -18.90 -4.55
CA ASP A 38 11.94 -19.41 -5.84
C ASP A 38 11.22 -20.75 -5.73
N LEU A 39 11.77 -21.66 -4.91
CA LEU A 39 11.13 -22.93 -4.57
C LEU A 39 9.75 -22.71 -3.94
N ARG A 40 9.62 -21.75 -3.02
CA ARG A 40 8.32 -21.43 -2.41
C ARG A 40 7.34 -20.83 -3.42
N ARG A 41 7.84 -19.98 -4.32
CA ARG A 41 7.06 -19.38 -5.41
C ARG A 41 6.50 -20.45 -6.33
N GLU A 42 7.31 -21.43 -6.75
CA GLU A 42 6.90 -22.53 -7.63
C GLU A 42 5.83 -23.44 -6.99
N GLN A 43 5.89 -23.66 -5.67
CA GLN A 43 4.85 -24.42 -4.96
C GLN A 43 3.49 -23.73 -4.93
N ILE A 44 3.46 -22.39 -4.90
CA ILE A 44 2.23 -21.61 -4.82
C ILE A 44 1.69 -21.31 -6.23
N VAL A 45 2.59 -20.97 -7.16
CA VAL A 45 2.30 -20.63 -8.55
C VAL A 45 3.21 -21.48 -9.45
N PRO A 46 2.77 -22.69 -9.81
CA PRO A 46 3.55 -23.59 -10.66
C PRO A 46 3.77 -23.01 -12.06
N GLY A 47 4.92 -23.34 -12.66
CA GLY A 47 5.30 -22.85 -13.98
C GLY A 47 6.00 -21.50 -13.94
N ASN A 48 6.11 -20.86 -15.11
CA ASN A 48 6.91 -19.64 -15.31
C ASN A 48 6.08 -18.49 -15.93
N GLU A 49 4.77 -18.52 -15.75
CA GLU A 49 3.91 -17.43 -16.18
C GLU A 49 3.97 -16.27 -15.17
N VAL A 50 4.22 -15.06 -15.68
CA VAL A 50 4.31 -13.84 -14.87
C VAL A 50 3.25 -12.86 -15.36
N GLY A 51 2.31 -12.55 -14.47
CA GLY A 51 1.28 -11.54 -14.74
C GLY A 51 1.83 -10.13 -14.61
N PHE A 52 1.24 -9.20 -15.38
CA PHE A 52 1.50 -7.77 -15.26
C PHE A 52 0.20 -6.98 -15.44
N VAL A 53 0.20 -5.72 -14.99
CA VAL A 53 -0.90 -4.78 -15.17
C VAL A 53 -0.32 -3.51 -15.78
N ILE A 54 -0.98 -2.99 -16.81
CA ILE A 54 -0.69 -1.64 -17.32
C ILE A 54 -1.55 -0.68 -16.49
N ASP A 55 -0.91 -0.11 -15.47
CA ASP A 55 -1.50 0.80 -14.49
C ASP A 55 -1.08 2.25 -14.75
N ARG A 56 -1.94 3.19 -14.36
CA ARG A 56 -1.55 4.60 -14.18
C ARG A 56 -1.83 5.08 -12.78
N ILE A 57 -0.77 5.52 -12.10
CA ILE A 57 -0.87 6.34 -10.90
C ILE A 57 -1.25 7.76 -11.32
N ILE A 58 -2.40 8.23 -10.85
CA ILE A 58 -2.86 9.61 -11.02
C ILE A 58 -2.82 10.28 -9.67
N ASN A 59 -1.82 11.14 -9.49
CA ASN A 59 -1.75 11.98 -8.31
C ASN A 59 -2.69 13.18 -8.47
N TYR A 60 -3.90 13.09 -7.92
CA TYR A 60 -4.93 14.11 -8.12
C TYR A 60 -4.75 15.36 -7.25
N SER A 61 -4.01 15.27 -6.14
CA SER A 61 -3.65 16.43 -5.32
C SER A 61 -2.41 16.13 -4.48
N ASN A 62 -1.55 17.13 -4.30
CA ASN A 62 -0.41 17.05 -3.40
C ASN A 62 -0.61 17.85 -2.09
N ARG A 63 -1.80 18.39 -1.85
CA ARG A 63 -2.14 19.04 -0.58
C ARG A 63 -2.33 17.97 0.49
N CYS A 64 -1.51 18.02 1.53
CA CYS A 64 -1.46 16.95 2.52
C CYS A 64 -1.19 17.48 3.93
N LEU A 65 -2.02 17.07 4.89
CA LEU A 65 -1.84 17.38 6.31
C LEU A 65 -0.81 16.46 7.02
N ALA A 66 -0.47 15.31 6.41
CA ALA A 66 0.40 14.30 7.03
C ALA A 66 1.86 14.75 7.19
N MET A 67 2.38 15.48 6.21
CA MET A 67 3.76 16.00 6.19
C MET A 67 4.81 14.94 6.56
N CYS A 68 4.80 13.80 5.88
CA CYS A 68 5.72 12.69 6.18
C CYS A 68 7.16 13.08 5.83
N ASN A 69 8.10 12.77 6.73
CA ASN A 69 9.51 13.12 6.58
C ASN A 69 10.17 12.44 5.38
N PHE A 70 9.66 11.28 4.97
CA PHE A 70 10.13 10.49 3.84
C PHE A 70 9.48 10.87 2.49
N CYS A 71 8.56 11.83 2.46
CA CYS A 71 7.74 12.11 1.26
C CYS A 71 8.06 13.50 0.69
N ALA A 72 8.70 13.54 -0.49
CA ALA A 72 8.98 14.79 -1.20
C ALA A 72 7.77 15.33 -2.00
N PHE A 73 6.70 14.55 -2.13
CA PHE A 73 5.56 14.87 -2.99
C PHE A 73 4.64 15.95 -2.41
N HIS A 74 4.42 15.96 -1.09
CA HIS A 74 3.46 16.88 -0.50
C HIS A 74 3.89 18.35 -0.64
N ALA A 75 2.94 19.24 -0.93
CA ALA A 75 3.24 20.65 -1.23
C ALA A 75 4.06 21.35 -0.13
N ARG A 76 3.85 20.99 1.14
CA ARG A 76 4.59 21.54 2.30
C ARG A 76 6.08 21.17 2.33
N ALA A 77 6.54 20.21 1.52
CA ALA A 77 7.96 19.91 1.35
C ALA A 77 8.68 20.97 0.50
N GLY A 78 7.93 21.86 -0.17
CA GLY A 78 8.47 22.96 -0.97
C GLY A 78 9.11 22.52 -2.29
N LYS A 79 8.92 21.27 -2.71
CA LYS A 79 9.46 20.73 -3.98
C LYS A 79 8.52 20.87 -5.16
N ILE A 80 7.21 20.81 -4.91
CA ILE A 80 6.15 20.91 -5.92
C ILE A 80 5.09 21.89 -5.38
N PRO A 81 4.66 22.91 -6.15
CA PRO A 81 3.58 23.81 -5.75
C PRO A 81 2.29 23.04 -5.42
N PRO A 82 1.43 23.54 -4.50
CA PRO A 82 0.15 22.91 -4.23
C PRO A 82 -0.74 22.91 -5.47
N TYR A 83 -1.36 21.77 -5.79
CA TYR A 83 -2.31 21.66 -6.88
C TYR A 83 -3.43 20.67 -6.54
N ASP A 84 -4.52 20.81 -7.28
CA ASP A 84 -5.65 19.89 -7.35
C ASP A 84 -5.99 19.72 -8.83
N LEU A 85 -6.01 18.48 -9.32
CA LEU A 85 -6.44 18.19 -10.67
C LEU A 85 -7.95 18.34 -10.77
N THR A 86 -8.43 18.87 -11.90
CA THR A 86 -9.85 18.84 -12.22
C THR A 86 -10.27 17.41 -12.58
N ILE A 87 -11.58 17.14 -12.57
CA ILE A 87 -12.07 15.85 -13.05
C ILE A 87 -11.70 15.64 -14.52
N ASP A 88 -11.73 16.68 -15.35
CA ASP A 88 -11.33 16.61 -16.77
C ASP A 88 -9.85 16.25 -16.93
N ASP A 89 -8.96 16.81 -16.11
CA ASP A 89 -7.53 16.44 -16.10
C ASP A 89 -7.34 14.96 -15.74
N ILE A 90 -8.15 14.44 -14.81
CA ILE A 90 -8.14 13.03 -14.42
C ILE A 90 -8.64 12.17 -15.58
N LEU A 91 -9.77 12.52 -16.19
CA LEU A 91 -10.35 11.77 -17.32
C LEU A 91 -9.39 11.73 -18.51
N GLN A 92 -8.73 12.84 -18.84
CA GLN A 92 -7.72 12.89 -19.91
C GLN A 92 -6.55 11.92 -19.65
N LYS A 93 -6.08 11.83 -18.40
CA LYS A 93 -5.03 10.87 -18.03
C LYS A 93 -5.51 9.42 -18.15
N ILE A 94 -6.81 9.16 -17.97
CA ILE A 94 -7.39 7.84 -18.17
C ILE A 94 -7.53 7.55 -19.68
N ASP A 95 -7.89 8.53 -20.51
CA ASP A 95 -7.90 8.38 -21.98
C ASP A 95 -6.53 7.92 -22.50
N GLU A 96 -5.47 8.61 -22.07
CA GLU A 96 -4.09 8.26 -22.42
C GLU A 96 -3.71 6.83 -21.96
N LEU A 97 -4.22 6.38 -20.81
CA LEU A 97 -4.00 5.01 -20.32
C LEU A 97 -4.77 3.99 -21.18
N VAL A 98 -6.04 4.24 -21.47
CA VAL A 98 -6.88 3.35 -22.29
C VAL A 98 -6.30 3.23 -23.71
N ALA A 99 -5.77 4.33 -24.27
CA ALA A 99 -5.14 4.36 -25.58
C ALA A 99 -3.95 3.39 -25.72
N ILE A 100 -3.27 3.05 -24.61
CA ILE A 100 -2.17 2.08 -24.58
C ILE A 100 -2.58 0.69 -24.07
N GLY A 101 -3.89 0.43 -23.95
CA GLY A 101 -4.43 -0.85 -23.46
C GLY A 101 -4.35 -1.02 -21.94
N GLY A 102 -4.24 0.08 -21.20
CA GLY A 102 -4.24 0.06 -19.75
C GLY A 102 -5.59 -0.29 -19.13
N THR A 103 -5.55 -0.96 -17.98
CA THR A 103 -6.74 -1.54 -17.34
C THR A 103 -6.93 -1.11 -15.89
N GLN A 104 -5.93 -0.47 -15.28
CA GLN A 104 -5.98 -0.09 -13.87
C GLN A 104 -5.58 1.37 -13.66
N VAL A 105 -6.31 2.04 -12.77
CA VAL A 105 -5.98 3.38 -12.29
C VAL A 105 -5.82 3.36 -10.78
N MET A 106 -4.76 4.02 -10.33
CA MET A 106 -4.46 4.26 -8.93
C MET A 106 -4.50 5.76 -8.65
N LEU A 107 -5.62 6.25 -8.13
CA LEU A 107 -5.75 7.63 -7.62
C LEU A 107 -5.02 7.72 -6.28
N GLN A 108 -4.01 8.58 -6.18
CA GLN A 108 -3.24 8.77 -4.95
C GLN A 108 -3.09 10.25 -4.62
N GLY A 109 -3.65 10.68 -3.49
CA GLY A 109 -3.52 12.06 -3.03
C GLY A 109 -2.85 12.19 -1.68
N GLY A 110 -2.83 13.43 -1.20
CA GLY A 110 -2.56 13.74 0.19
C GLY A 110 -3.80 13.59 1.08
N LEU A 111 -3.58 13.70 2.41
CA LEU A 111 -4.66 13.92 3.36
C LEU A 111 -5.20 15.35 3.17
N HIS A 112 -6.14 15.50 2.24
CA HIS A 112 -6.61 16.80 1.74
C HIS A 112 -7.41 17.55 2.82
N PRO A 113 -7.12 18.82 3.11
CA PRO A 113 -7.74 19.54 4.23
C PRO A 113 -9.23 19.87 4.04
N GLU A 114 -9.72 19.85 2.79
CA GLU A 114 -11.06 20.35 2.46
C GLU A 114 -11.96 19.30 1.80
N TYR A 115 -11.41 18.17 1.32
CA TYR A 115 -12.21 17.18 0.60
C TYR A 115 -13.01 16.33 1.57
N THR A 116 -14.32 16.22 1.31
CA THR A 116 -15.26 15.38 2.05
C THR A 116 -15.47 14.05 1.35
N LEU A 117 -16.09 13.09 2.02
CA LEU A 117 -16.47 11.79 1.42
C LEU A 117 -17.23 11.97 0.10
N GLN A 118 -18.15 12.94 0.03
CA GLN A 118 -18.93 13.18 -1.18
C GLN A 118 -18.04 13.52 -2.38
N HIS A 119 -16.99 14.31 -2.18
CA HIS A 119 -16.04 14.64 -3.25
C HIS A 119 -15.39 13.38 -3.84
N TYR A 120 -14.94 12.45 -2.98
CA TYR A 120 -14.35 11.19 -3.41
C TYR A 120 -15.36 10.26 -4.09
N VAL A 121 -16.58 10.19 -3.57
CA VAL A 121 -17.68 9.43 -4.16
C VAL A 121 -18.01 9.95 -5.57
N ASP A 122 -18.14 11.27 -5.73
CA ASP A 122 -18.43 11.90 -7.02
C ASP A 122 -17.30 11.66 -8.02
N MET A 123 -16.03 11.72 -7.57
CA MET A 123 -14.85 11.41 -8.38
C MET A 123 -14.88 9.96 -8.88
N VAL A 124 -15.04 8.99 -7.98
CA VAL A 124 -15.12 7.56 -8.34
C VAL A 124 -16.28 7.29 -9.29
N LYS A 125 -17.46 7.82 -8.97
CA LYS A 125 -18.67 7.62 -9.77
C LYS A 125 -18.51 8.18 -11.19
N THR A 126 -17.96 9.39 -11.31
CA THR A 126 -17.72 10.01 -12.62
C THR A 126 -16.73 9.19 -13.45
N ILE A 127 -15.63 8.73 -12.84
CA ILE A 127 -14.65 7.89 -13.54
C ILE A 127 -15.29 6.57 -14.01
N LYS A 128 -16.06 5.88 -13.17
CA LYS A 128 -16.70 4.60 -13.54
C LYS A 128 -17.83 4.78 -14.57
N GLN A 129 -18.48 5.94 -14.62
CA GLN A 129 -19.45 6.27 -15.68
C GLN A 129 -18.78 6.40 -17.05
N HIS A 130 -17.61 7.03 -17.11
CA HIS A 130 -16.86 7.19 -18.36
C HIS A 130 -16.10 5.92 -18.75
N TYR A 131 -15.56 5.20 -17.77
CA TYR A 131 -14.67 4.05 -17.97
C TYR A 131 -15.10 2.84 -17.13
N PRO A 132 -16.23 2.19 -17.44
CA PRO A 132 -16.76 1.08 -16.64
C PRO A 132 -15.81 -0.14 -16.57
N GLY A 133 -14.92 -0.29 -17.57
CA GLY A 133 -13.93 -1.37 -17.62
C GLY A 133 -12.63 -1.10 -16.87
N ILE A 134 -12.40 0.12 -16.36
CA ILE A 134 -11.19 0.43 -15.59
C ILE A 134 -11.35 -0.09 -14.15
N TYR A 135 -10.32 -0.80 -13.69
CA TYR A 135 -10.19 -1.22 -12.30
C TYR A 135 -9.59 -0.09 -11.47
N LEU A 136 -10.32 0.37 -10.46
CA LEU A 136 -9.87 1.41 -9.54
C LEU A 136 -9.25 0.77 -8.29
N HIS A 137 -7.93 0.66 -8.31
CA HIS A 137 -7.11 0.30 -7.14
C HIS A 137 -6.58 1.59 -6.50
N SER A 138 -7.44 2.31 -5.79
CA SER A 138 -7.24 3.73 -5.48
C SER A 138 -7.32 4.07 -3.99
N PHE A 139 -6.77 5.24 -3.64
CA PHE A 139 -6.65 5.80 -2.28
C PHE A 139 -5.68 5.01 -1.39
N SER A 140 -5.79 5.21 -0.09
CA SER A 140 -4.98 4.53 0.92
C SER A 140 -5.75 4.42 2.25
N PRO A 141 -5.34 3.53 3.16
CA PRO A 141 -5.89 3.48 4.50
C PRO A 141 -5.75 4.81 5.25
N SER A 142 -4.70 5.58 4.97
CA SER A 142 -4.52 6.90 5.59
C SER A 142 -5.57 7.88 5.11
N GLU A 143 -5.89 7.87 3.82
CA GLU A 143 -6.96 8.69 3.24
C GLU A 143 -8.33 8.25 3.77
N VAL A 144 -8.63 6.95 3.81
CA VAL A 144 -9.93 6.45 4.34
C VAL A 144 -10.19 6.96 5.77
N VAL A 145 -9.21 6.83 6.66
CA VAL A 145 -9.35 7.30 8.06
C VAL A 145 -9.44 8.83 8.13
N HIS A 146 -8.71 9.54 7.27
CA HIS A 146 -8.80 10.99 7.18
C HIS A 146 -10.17 11.45 6.69
N ILE A 147 -10.71 10.82 5.65
CA ILE A 147 -12.04 11.10 5.09
C ILE A 147 -13.13 10.85 6.14
N ALA A 148 -13.02 9.75 6.89
CA ALA A 148 -13.95 9.41 7.97
C ALA A 148 -13.99 10.52 9.04
N ARG A 149 -12.81 11.00 9.47
CA ARG A 149 -12.70 12.11 10.42
C ARG A 149 -13.24 13.42 9.84
N GLN A 150 -12.85 13.75 8.62
CA GLN A 150 -13.24 15.00 7.94
C GLN A 150 -14.76 15.08 7.69
N SER A 151 -15.38 13.92 7.44
CA SER A 151 -16.81 13.82 7.12
C SER A 151 -17.66 13.39 8.31
N ASN A 152 -17.06 13.27 9.51
CA ASN A 152 -17.69 12.81 10.73
C ASN A 152 -18.52 11.51 10.56
N CYS A 153 -17.92 10.51 9.91
CA CYS A 153 -18.50 9.19 9.69
C CYS A 153 -17.51 8.08 10.07
N SER A 154 -17.96 6.82 9.97
CA SER A 154 -17.10 5.67 10.25
C SER A 154 -16.23 5.26 9.06
N ILE A 155 -15.19 4.46 9.31
CA ILE A 155 -14.38 3.83 8.25
C ILE A 155 -15.26 2.97 7.31
N ASP A 156 -16.26 2.28 7.87
CA ASP A 156 -17.21 1.45 7.11
C ASP A 156 -18.10 2.30 6.21
N ASP A 157 -18.56 3.47 6.68
CA ASP A 157 -19.34 4.39 5.85
C ASP A 157 -18.52 4.88 4.65
N VAL A 158 -17.23 5.20 4.85
CA VAL A 158 -16.34 5.63 3.77
C VAL A 158 -16.15 4.52 2.75
N ILE A 159 -15.72 3.33 3.18
CA ILE A 159 -15.45 2.22 2.27
C ILE A 159 -16.72 1.77 1.56
N GLY A 160 -17.83 1.64 2.29
CA GLY A 160 -19.13 1.29 1.72
C GLY A 160 -19.59 2.29 0.67
N SER A 161 -19.44 3.59 0.92
CA SER A 161 -19.83 4.63 -0.04
C SER A 161 -18.95 4.62 -1.29
N LEU A 162 -17.64 4.43 -1.14
CA LEU A 162 -16.71 4.35 -2.27
C LEU A 162 -16.93 3.07 -3.09
N GLN A 163 -17.18 1.94 -2.43
CA GLN A 163 -17.51 0.67 -3.08
C GLN A 163 -18.80 0.80 -3.91
N GLN A 164 -19.85 1.40 -3.34
CA GLN A 164 -21.11 1.64 -4.05
C GLN A 164 -20.96 2.61 -5.22
N ALA A 165 -20.01 3.56 -5.14
CA ALA A 165 -19.65 4.44 -6.25
C ALA A 165 -18.90 3.71 -7.38
N GLY A 166 -18.36 2.53 -7.11
CA GLY A 166 -17.66 1.67 -8.08
C GLY A 166 -16.15 1.54 -7.85
N LEU A 167 -15.64 1.87 -6.67
CA LEU A 167 -14.25 1.56 -6.30
C LEU A 167 -14.06 0.04 -6.18
N ASP A 168 -13.02 -0.51 -6.81
CA ASP A 168 -12.83 -1.96 -6.89
C ASP A 168 -11.89 -2.53 -5.80
N SER A 169 -10.89 -1.77 -5.37
CA SER A 169 -10.01 -2.11 -4.24
C SER A 169 -9.25 -0.90 -3.70
N ILE A 170 -8.62 -1.06 -2.54
CA ILE A 170 -7.79 -0.02 -1.93
C ILE A 170 -6.35 -0.54 -1.78
N PRO A 171 -5.32 0.17 -2.25
CA PRO A 171 -3.92 -0.15 -2.01
C PRO A 171 -3.59 -0.14 -0.52
N GLY A 172 -2.80 -1.11 -0.05
CA GLY A 172 -2.47 -1.19 1.37
C GLY A 172 -1.67 -0.02 1.91
N ALA A 173 -0.80 0.57 1.08
CA ALA A 173 0.05 1.73 1.40
C ALA A 173 0.49 1.77 2.88
N SER A 174 1.13 0.68 3.33
CA SER A 174 1.34 0.43 4.76
C SER A 174 2.57 1.16 5.32
N ASP A 175 3.41 1.71 4.44
CA ASP A 175 4.72 2.30 4.75
C ASP A 175 5.58 1.34 5.58
N LEU A 176 5.68 1.56 6.89
CA LEU A 176 6.16 0.58 7.87
C LEU A 176 5.12 0.48 8.99
N LEU A 177 4.78 -0.76 9.39
CA LEU A 177 3.70 -1.04 10.35
C LEU A 177 4.30 -1.27 11.74
N VAL A 178 5.10 -0.29 12.17
CA VAL A 178 5.76 -0.24 13.47
C VAL A 178 5.55 1.14 14.02
N ASP A 179 4.76 1.28 15.09
CA ASP A 179 4.34 2.59 15.57
C ASP A 179 5.54 3.47 15.92
N GLU A 180 6.61 2.93 16.52
CA GLU A 180 7.83 3.70 16.82
C GLU A 180 8.42 4.39 15.57
N ILE A 181 8.52 3.68 14.45
CA ILE A 181 9.02 4.24 13.19
C ILE A 181 8.00 5.23 12.62
N ARG A 182 6.71 4.90 12.63
CA ARG A 182 5.65 5.81 12.14
C ARG A 182 5.65 7.14 12.88
N HIS A 183 5.88 7.15 14.18
CA HIS A 183 6.01 8.39 14.96
C HIS A 183 7.22 9.24 14.52
N LYS A 184 8.32 8.59 14.10
CA LYS A 184 9.51 9.29 13.60
C LYS A 184 9.34 9.82 12.18
N VAL A 185 8.73 9.02 11.29
CA VAL A 185 8.77 9.29 9.84
C VAL A 185 7.44 9.84 9.28
N SER A 186 6.33 9.61 9.96
CA SER A 186 4.99 10.04 9.54
C SER A 186 4.02 10.23 10.72
N PRO A 187 4.33 11.10 11.69
CA PRO A 187 3.60 11.18 12.97
C PRO A 187 2.12 11.55 12.85
N ARG A 188 1.69 12.10 11.72
CA ARG A 188 0.31 12.53 11.47
C ARG A 188 -0.49 11.55 10.61
N LYS A 189 0.14 10.48 10.13
CA LYS A 189 -0.58 9.36 9.49
C LYS A 189 -1.27 8.50 10.55
N ILE A 190 -2.03 7.51 10.08
CA ILE A 190 -2.74 6.55 10.91
C ILE A 190 -1.80 5.66 11.74
N THR A 191 -2.30 5.09 12.82
CA THR A 191 -1.59 4.05 13.60
C THR A 191 -1.64 2.69 12.91
N VAL A 192 -0.85 1.72 13.40
CA VAL A 192 -0.93 0.32 12.94
C VAL A 192 -2.34 -0.25 13.14
N GLN A 193 -2.97 0.01 14.29
CA GLN A 193 -4.32 -0.49 14.57
C GLN A 193 -5.35 0.06 13.57
N GLN A 194 -5.27 1.34 13.25
CA GLN A 194 -6.17 1.96 12.27
C GLN A 194 -5.98 1.38 10.87
N TRP A 195 -4.73 1.04 10.49
CA TRP A 195 -4.47 0.33 9.24
C TRP A 195 -5.17 -1.04 9.23
N CYS A 196 -5.05 -1.81 10.32
CA CYS A 196 -5.75 -3.10 10.47
C CYS A 196 -7.28 -2.94 10.40
N ASP A 197 -7.84 -1.90 11.02
CA ASP A 197 -9.29 -1.65 11.02
C ASP A 197 -9.82 -1.33 9.62
N VAL A 198 -9.06 -0.59 8.82
CA VAL A 198 -9.35 -0.38 7.39
C VAL A 198 -9.34 -1.70 6.63
N VAL A 199 -8.32 -2.54 6.81
CA VAL A 199 -8.25 -3.84 6.11
C VAL A 199 -9.44 -4.75 6.49
N ARG A 200 -9.86 -4.76 7.76
CA ARG A 200 -11.08 -5.47 8.18
C ARG A 200 -12.34 -4.91 7.53
N SER A 201 -12.43 -3.60 7.38
CA SER A 201 -13.55 -2.94 6.72
C SER A 201 -13.62 -3.29 5.23
N ILE A 202 -12.48 -3.23 4.52
CA ILE A 202 -12.37 -3.68 3.13
C ILE A 202 -12.91 -5.11 2.98
N LYS A 203 -12.53 -6.02 3.89
CA LYS A 203 -13.05 -7.39 3.92
C LYS A 203 -14.56 -7.46 4.09
N ARG A 204 -15.13 -6.68 5.02
CA ARG A 204 -16.60 -6.63 5.26
C ARG A 204 -17.36 -6.19 4.01
N HIS A 205 -16.77 -5.32 3.19
CA HIS A 205 -17.36 -4.84 1.94
C HIS A 205 -17.03 -5.72 0.72
N GLY A 206 -16.44 -6.91 0.93
CA GLY A 206 -16.16 -7.87 -0.14
C GLY A 206 -15.08 -7.41 -1.13
N MET A 207 -14.26 -6.43 -0.74
CA MET A 207 -13.19 -5.89 -1.57
C MET A 207 -11.84 -6.53 -1.24
N HIS A 208 -10.87 -6.30 -2.12
CA HIS A 208 -9.49 -6.74 -1.96
C HIS A 208 -8.56 -5.57 -1.62
N THR A 209 -7.35 -5.91 -1.18
CA THR A 209 -6.29 -4.93 -0.91
C THR A 209 -4.91 -5.51 -1.23
N THR A 210 -3.88 -4.69 -1.13
CA THR A 210 -2.48 -5.08 -1.15
C THR A 210 -1.83 -4.69 0.17
N ALA A 211 -0.55 -4.98 0.38
CA ALA A 211 0.23 -4.45 1.48
C ALA A 211 1.60 -4.04 0.96
N THR A 212 2.21 -2.99 1.53
CA THR A 212 3.48 -2.46 1.03
C THR A 212 4.45 -2.25 2.18
N MET A 213 5.75 -2.32 1.91
CA MET A 213 6.78 -2.02 2.90
C MET A 213 7.81 -1.06 2.31
N THR A 214 7.82 0.19 2.76
CA THR A 214 8.95 1.10 2.53
C THR A 214 10.07 0.69 3.47
N TYR A 215 11.17 0.16 2.95
CA TYR A 215 12.34 -0.23 3.76
C TYR A 215 13.53 0.70 3.50
N GLY A 216 14.45 0.79 4.46
CA GLY A 216 15.62 1.68 4.40
C GLY A 216 15.35 3.08 4.95
N MET A 217 14.36 3.24 5.83
CA MET A 217 14.04 4.51 6.51
C MET A 217 14.77 4.66 7.86
N GLY A 218 15.70 3.76 8.17
CA GLY A 218 16.40 3.69 9.46
C GLY A 218 15.79 2.68 10.45
N GLU A 219 14.89 1.81 9.97
CA GLU A 219 14.35 0.69 10.75
C GLU A 219 15.36 -0.45 10.92
N THR A 220 15.24 -1.20 12.01
CA THR A 220 16.01 -2.42 12.25
C THR A 220 15.41 -3.63 11.54
N LEU A 221 16.19 -4.71 11.41
CA LEU A 221 15.70 -5.99 10.88
C LEU A 221 14.50 -6.53 11.68
N THR A 222 14.55 -6.41 13.01
CA THR A 222 13.44 -6.82 13.88
C THR A 222 12.16 -6.04 13.58
N GLN A 223 12.27 -4.73 13.30
CA GLN A 223 11.13 -3.90 12.92
C GLN A 223 10.57 -4.25 11.54
N ARG A 224 11.40 -4.71 10.59
CA ARG A 224 10.90 -5.29 9.33
C ARG A 224 10.09 -6.57 9.58
N LEU A 225 10.55 -7.44 10.48
CA LEU A 225 9.83 -8.66 10.86
C LEU A 225 8.52 -8.35 11.60
N GLU A 226 8.49 -7.32 12.43
CA GLU A 226 7.27 -6.84 13.09
C GLU A 226 6.22 -6.41 12.05
N HIS A 227 6.62 -5.60 11.06
CA HIS A 227 5.74 -5.23 9.95
C HIS A 227 5.18 -6.47 9.23
N LEU A 228 6.04 -7.40 8.84
CA LEU A 228 5.63 -8.64 8.16
C LEU A 228 4.67 -9.48 9.01
N SER A 229 4.85 -9.48 10.33
CA SER A 229 3.96 -10.17 11.28
C SER A 229 2.56 -9.56 11.26
N VAL A 230 2.45 -8.22 11.23
CA VAL A 230 1.15 -7.52 11.12
C VAL A 230 0.45 -7.87 9.82
N VAL A 231 1.16 -7.76 8.68
CA VAL A 231 0.60 -8.11 7.36
C VAL A 231 0.14 -9.57 7.34
N ARG A 232 0.96 -10.49 7.84
CA ARG A 232 0.65 -11.92 7.90
C ARG A 232 -0.56 -12.21 8.78
N LYS A 233 -0.67 -11.57 9.95
CA LYS A 233 -1.85 -11.68 10.83
C LYS A 233 -3.12 -11.19 10.14
N MET A 234 -3.04 -10.05 9.45
CA MET A 234 -4.19 -9.55 8.69
C MET A 234 -4.58 -10.48 7.54
N GLN A 235 -3.61 -11.12 6.90
CA GLN A 235 -3.91 -12.13 5.88
C GLN A 235 -4.55 -13.38 6.47
N ASP A 236 -4.10 -13.86 7.63
CA ASP A 236 -4.74 -14.99 8.34
C ASP A 236 -6.18 -14.66 8.73
N GLU A 237 -6.45 -13.41 9.14
CA GLU A 237 -7.77 -12.96 9.57
C GLU A 237 -8.74 -12.75 8.39
N THR A 238 -8.25 -12.21 7.27
CA THR A 238 -9.13 -11.67 6.22
C THR A 238 -9.02 -12.39 4.87
N GLY A 239 -7.84 -12.91 4.53
CA GLY A 239 -7.56 -13.56 3.25
C GLY A 239 -7.68 -12.68 2.01
N ILE A 240 -7.65 -11.35 2.13
CA ILE A 240 -7.91 -10.42 1.01
C ILE A 240 -6.68 -9.64 0.50
N ILE A 241 -5.50 -9.83 1.12
CA ILE A 241 -4.26 -9.21 0.66
C ILE A 241 -3.76 -10.01 -0.54
N MET A 242 -3.87 -9.42 -1.73
CA MET A 242 -3.56 -10.08 -3.00
C MET A 242 -2.08 -9.96 -3.41
N GLY A 243 -1.37 -9.01 -2.82
CA GLY A 243 0.04 -8.76 -3.13
C GLY A 243 0.76 -8.04 -2.00
N PHE A 244 2.04 -8.34 -1.85
CA PHE A 244 2.96 -7.65 -0.95
C PHE A 244 4.07 -6.99 -1.76
N ILE A 245 4.21 -5.67 -1.67
CA ILE A 245 5.19 -4.91 -2.44
C ILE A 245 6.19 -4.23 -1.51
N PRO A 246 7.42 -4.78 -1.35
CA PRO A 246 8.50 -4.08 -0.70
C PRO A 246 9.18 -3.12 -1.69
N TRP A 247 9.40 -1.87 -1.29
CA TRP A 247 10.18 -0.91 -2.06
C TRP A 247 11.18 -0.16 -1.19
N SER A 248 12.33 0.19 -1.76
CA SER A 248 13.35 0.95 -1.06
C SER A 248 12.93 2.41 -0.88
N PHE A 249 13.33 2.99 0.25
CA PHE A 249 13.20 4.41 0.51
C PHE A 249 14.05 5.23 -0.49
N SER A 250 13.47 6.32 -1.00
CA SER A 250 14.17 7.28 -1.85
C SER A 250 14.43 8.59 -1.08
N PRO A 251 15.65 8.83 -0.58
CA PRO A 251 15.95 9.95 0.32
C PRO A 251 15.93 11.33 -0.34
N LYS A 252 16.22 11.41 -1.65
CA LYS A 252 16.46 12.66 -2.36
C LYS A 252 15.29 13.63 -2.23
N GLY A 253 15.57 14.86 -1.77
CA GLY A 253 14.58 15.93 -1.65
C GLY A 253 13.54 15.75 -0.53
N THR A 254 13.71 14.75 0.35
CA THR A 254 12.88 14.54 1.54
C THR A 254 13.53 15.21 2.77
N TYR A 255 12.85 15.24 3.92
CA TYR A 255 13.47 15.67 5.19
C TYR A 255 14.43 14.62 5.76
N MET A 256 14.50 13.45 5.13
CA MET A 256 15.35 12.31 5.51
C MET A 256 16.47 12.08 4.49
N GLU A 257 16.89 13.12 3.75
CA GLU A 257 17.92 13.00 2.70
C GLU A 257 19.29 12.51 3.21
N HIS A 258 19.53 12.61 4.51
CA HIS A 258 20.73 12.13 5.19
C HIS A 258 20.74 10.62 5.49
N ILE A 259 19.61 9.94 5.33
CA ILE A 259 19.50 8.49 5.56
C ILE A 259 20.02 7.75 4.33
N ILE A 260 20.87 6.74 4.57
CA ILE A 260 21.36 5.81 3.55
C ILE A 260 20.48 4.54 3.65
N PRO A 261 19.67 4.24 2.62
CA PRO A 261 18.73 3.10 2.63
C PRO A 261 19.39 1.72 2.69
#